data_AF-A0A7R9R093-F1
#
_entry.id   AF-A0A7R9R093-F1
#
_cell.length_a   1.000
_cell.length_b   1.000
_cell.length_c   1.000
_cell.angle_alpha   90.00
_cell.angle_beta   90.00
_cell.angle_gamma   90.00
#
_symmetry.space_group_name_H-M   'P 1'
#
loop_
_entity.id
_entity.type
_entity.pdbx_description
1 polymer ?
#
loop_
_entity_poly.entity_id
_entity_poly.type
_entity_poly.pdbx_seq_one_letter_code
_entity_poly.pdbx_strand_id
1 'polypeptide(L)'
;MANLSAKLDSVLSIDEIEKTGTHEVVDHVFSGTTCGDERVLAATSQLHQRAQEIRHQRVNWQSYLQSQMISQEDFQFITQYESATGADQRSQLLGQYGEQCAHTFNSLLGHISKDQTIQYILCLIDDMVLEDKSRVEVFKEYSKKKKQSVWNTFLNLLNRNDTFIQNMVSHWDPFQ
;
A
#
# COMPACT_ATOMS: atom_id res chain seq x y z
N MET A 1 -11.09 23.39 5.06
CA MET A 1 -9.84 23.36 5.86
C MET A 1 -10.05 22.99 7.34
N ALA A 2 -11.28 22.75 7.83
CA ALA A 2 -11.52 22.50 9.27
C ALA A 2 -11.83 21.05 9.66
N ASN A 3 -11.85 20.09 8.71
CA ASN A 3 -12.40 18.75 8.96
C ASN A 3 -11.35 17.64 9.08
N LEU A 4 -10.05 17.92 8.85
CA LEU A 4 -8.98 16.93 9.01
C LEU A 4 -8.40 16.90 10.42
N SER A 5 -8.32 18.05 11.12
CA SER A 5 -7.81 18.11 12.50
C SER A 5 -8.71 17.35 13.47
N ALA A 6 -10.04 17.56 13.38
CA ALA A 6 -11.01 16.85 14.22
C ALA A 6 -11.03 15.34 13.96
N LYS A 7 -10.65 14.91 12.75
CA LYS A 7 -10.58 13.50 12.38
C LYS A 7 -9.32 12.84 12.95
N LEU A 8 -8.19 13.56 12.98
CA LEU A 8 -6.96 13.13 13.66
C LEU A 8 -7.13 13.01 15.18
N ASP A 9 -7.87 13.94 15.80
CA ASP A 9 -8.15 13.91 17.26
C ASP A 9 -9.05 12.71 17.64
N SER A 10 -9.92 12.23 16.74
CA SER A 10 -10.72 11.03 16.99
C SER A 10 -9.89 9.74 16.96
N VAL A 11 -8.84 9.69 16.14
CA VAL A 11 -7.94 8.52 16.01
C VAL A 11 -7.13 8.30 17.29
N LEU A 12 -6.73 9.38 17.96
CA LEU A 12 -6.02 9.30 19.25
C LEU A 12 -6.91 8.77 20.39
N SER A 13 -8.23 8.86 20.26
CA SER A 13 -9.18 8.37 21.27
C SER A 13 -9.58 6.90 21.08
N ILE A 14 -9.36 6.33 19.89
CA ILE A 14 -9.71 4.93 19.55
C ILE A 14 -8.72 3.93 20.18
N ASP A 15 -7.48 4.36 20.44
CA ASP A 15 -6.47 3.57 21.18
C ASP A 15 -6.92 3.17 22.60
N GLU A 16 -7.97 3.82 23.15
CA GLU A 16 -8.52 3.50 24.48
C GLU A 16 -9.65 2.45 24.44
N ILE A 17 -10.23 2.18 23.26
CA ILE A 17 -11.40 1.29 23.09
C ILE A 17 -11.01 -0.15 22.71
N GLU A 18 -9.84 -0.36 22.09
CA GLU A 18 -9.40 -1.70 21.67
C GLU A 18 -8.93 -2.63 22.82
N LYS A 19 -9.02 -2.17 24.08
CA LYS A 19 -8.70 -2.98 25.27
C LYS A 19 -9.85 -3.86 25.78
N THR A 20 -11.03 -3.84 25.14
CA THR A 20 -12.19 -4.61 25.64
C THR A 20 -12.92 -5.39 24.55
N GLY A 21 -12.46 -6.63 24.31
CA GLY A 21 -13.31 -7.82 24.35
C GLY A 21 -14.27 -8.16 23.19
N THR A 22 -14.15 -9.44 22.78
CA THR A 22 -15.21 -10.44 22.48
C THR A 22 -15.86 -10.53 21.09
N HIS A 23 -15.39 -11.55 20.33
CA HIS A 23 -16.08 -12.75 19.78
C HIS A 23 -17.58 -12.73 19.38
N GLU A 24 -17.86 -13.40 18.25
CA GLU A 24 -19.15 -13.81 17.62
C GLU A 24 -19.88 -12.67 16.87
N VAL A 25 -20.40 -12.82 15.64
CA VAL A 25 -21.36 -13.83 15.14
C VAL A 25 -21.25 -13.96 13.60
N VAL A 26 -21.32 -15.21 13.11
CA VAL A 26 -21.45 -15.62 11.70
C VAL A 26 -22.90 -15.56 11.20
N ASP A 27 -23.06 -15.38 9.89
CA ASP A 27 -24.22 -15.73 9.07
C ASP A 27 -25.55 -15.02 9.34
N HIS A 28 -25.85 -14.02 8.52
CA HIS A 28 -27.08 -13.91 7.73
C HIS A 28 -27.06 -12.59 6.96
N VAL A 29 -27.17 -12.66 5.63
CA VAL A 29 -27.96 -11.78 4.73
C VAL A 29 -27.42 -12.00 3.31
N PHE A 30 -27.87 -13.10 2.70
CA PHE A 30 -27.90 -13.26 1.25
C PHE A 30 -29.36 -13.14 0.82
N SER A 31 -29.83 -11.92 0.56
CA SER A 31 -31.02 -11.68 -0.27
C SER A 31 -31.15 -10.21 -0.65
N GLY A 32 -30.98 -9.93 -1.95
CA GLY A 32 -31.58 -8.81 -2.67
C GLY A 32 -30.78 -7.51 -2.73
N THR A 33 -30.22 -7.20 -3.90
CA THR A 33 -30.58 -6.04 -4.76
C THR A 33 -29.62 -5.97 -5.95
N THR A 34 -29.99 -6.59 -7.08
CA THR A 34 -29.29 -6.44 -8.36
C THR A 34 -29.62 -5.09 -8.99
N CYS A 35 -28.73 -4.10 -8.88
CA CYS A 35 -28.62 -3.00 -9.85
C CYS A 35 -27.29 -2.20 -9.71
N GLY A 36 -26.53 -2.36 -8.61
CA GLY A 36 -25.20 -1.75 -8.44
C GLY A 36 -24.04 -2.67 -8.79
N ASP A 37 -24.26 -3.99 -8.73
CA ASP A 37 -23.17 -4.98 -8.70
C ASP A 37 -22.46 -5.14 -10.04
N GLU A 38 -23.15 -5.03 -11.18
CA GLU A 38 -22.52 -5.26 -12.49
C GLU A 38 -21.49 -4.16 -12.84
N ARG A 39 -21.75 -2.90 -12.45
CA ARG A 39 -20.80 -1.79 -12.64
C ARG A 39 -19.64 -1.84 -11.68
N VAL A 40 -19.89 -2.22 -10.42
CA VAL A 40 -18.84 -2.42 -9.42
C VAL A 40 -17.95 -3.58 -9.86
N LEU A 41 -18.53 -4.74 -10.19
CA LEU A 41 -17.78 -5.91 -10.68
C LEU A 41 -17.03 -5.63 -11.99
N ALA A 42 -17.62 -4.88 -12.93
CA ALA A 42 -16.94 -4.50 -14.18
C ALA A 42 -15.79 -3.50 -13.94
N ALA A 43 -15.96 -2.52 -13.04
CA ALA A 43 -14.91 -1.59 -12.65
C ALA A 43 -13.78 -2.31 -11.91
N THR A 44 -14.11 -3.22 -10.99
CA THR A 44 -13.17 -4.11 -10.33
C THR A 44 -12.42 -4.97 -11.35
N SER A 45 -13.11 -5.52 -12.36
CA SER A 45 -12.50 -6.32 -13.43
C SER A 45 -11.49 -5.52 -14.28
N GLN A 46 -11.84 -4.29 -14.67
CA GLN A 46 -10.93 -3.42 -15.44
C GLN A 46 -9.71 -2.96 -14.62
N LEU A 47 -9.89 -2.68 -13.32
CA LEU A 47 -8.79 -2.34 -12.42
C LEU A 47 -7.84 -3.52 -12.22
N HIS A 48 -8.37 -4.74 -12.03
CA HIS A 48 -7.55 -5.94 -11.91
C HIS A 48 -6.78 -6.22 -13.21
N GLN A 49 -7.40 -6.03 -14.37
CA GLN A 49 -6.74 -6.20 -15.67
C GLN A 49 -5.60 -5.18 -15.84
N ARG A 50 -5.84 -3.90 -15.54
CA ARG A 50 -4.81 -2.86 -15.52
C ARG A 50 -3.68 -3.18 -14.55
N ALA A 51 -3.99 -3.66 -13.35
CA ALA A 51 -2.99 -4.07 -12.37
C ALA A 51 -2.13 -5.23 -12.90
N GLN A 52 -2.74 -6.22 -13.56
CA GLN A 52 -2.00 -7.29 -14.24
C GLN A 52 -1.09 -6.74 -15.35
N GLU A 53 -1.57 -5.81 -16.20
CA GLU A 53 -0.75 -5.18 -17.23
C GLU A 53 0.45 -4.42 -16.63
N ILE A 54 0.23 -3.69 -15.53
CA ILE A 54 1.27 -2.95 -14.83
C ILE A 54 2.31 -3.90 -14.22
N ARG A 55 1.90 -5.02 -13.63
CA ARG A 55 2.81 -6.04 -13.08
C ARG A 55 3.77 -6.64 -14.13
N HIS A 56 3.38 -6.66 -15.40
CA HIS A 56 4.25 -7.14 -16.48
C HIS A 56 5.29 -6.09 -16.93
N GLN A 57 5.17 -4.86 -16.46
CA GLN A 57 6.12 -3.80 -16.81
C GLN A 57 7.41 -3.99 -16.03
N ARG A 58 8.54 -3.82 -16.71
CA ARG A 58 9.85 -3.81 -16.05
C ARG A 58 10.27 -2.37 -15.76
N VAL A 59 10.46 -2.07 -14.48
CA VAL A 59 11.08 -0.82 -14.06
C VAL A 59 12.60 -0.95 -14.15
N ASN A 60 13.26 0.03 -14.76
CA ASN A 60 14.72 0.06 -14.80
C ASN A 60 15.27 0.77 -13.57
N TRP A 61 15.39 0.05 -12.45
CA TRP A 61 15.92 0.56 -11.18
C TRP A 61 17.36 1.08 -11.30
N GLN A 62 18.16 0.52 -12.22
CA GLN A 62 19.54 0.95 -12.43
C GLN A 62 19.62 2.40 -12.90
N SER A 63 18.71 2.83 -13.77
CA SER A 63 18.66 4.22 -14.22
C SER A 63 18.32 5.18 -13.08
N TYR A 64 17.41 4.78 -12.17
CA TYR A 64 17.10 5.59 -10.99
C TYR A 64 18.29 5.72 -10.05
N LEU A 65 19.02 4.63 -9.81
CA LEU A 65 20.25 4.64 -9.01
C LEU A 65 21.33 5.55 -9.64
N GLN A 66 21.58 5.41 -10.95
CA GLN A 66 22.57 6.22 -11.68
C GLN A 66 22.23 7.72 -11.65
N SER A 67 20.93 8.05 -11.69
CA SER A 67 20.46 9.43 -11.58
C SER A 67 20.42 9.98 -10.15
N GLN A 68 20.82 9.18 -9.15
CA GLN A 68 20.76 9.51 -7.71
C GLN A 68 19.34 9.81 -7.19
N MET A 69 18.31 9.31 -7.88
CA MET A 69 16.91 9.45 -7.45
C MET A 69 16.54 8.47 -6.33
N ILE A 70 17.31 7.39 -6.20
CA ILE A 70 17.16 6.37 -5.15
C ILE A 70 18.54 6.06 -4.56
N SER A 71 18.56 5.64 -3.31
CA SER A 71 19.81 5.25 -2.65
C SER A 71 20.30 3.87 -3.11
N GLN A 72 21.56 3.54 -2.82
CA GLN A 72 22.11 2.20 -3.07
C GLN A 72 21.38 1.13 -2.24
N GLU A 73 20.93 1.48 -1.04
CA GLU A 73 20.20 0.60 -0.12
C GLU A 73 18.79 0.33 -0.65
N ASP A 74 18.07 1.36 -1.11
CA ASP A 74 16.76 1.24 -1.75
C ASP A 74 16.84 0.37 -3.00
N PHE A 75 17.88 0.57 -3.83
CA PHE A 75 18.12 -0.24 -5.02
C PHE A 75 18.37 -1.71 -4.69
N GLN A 76 19.21 -2.00 -3.69
CA GLN A 76 19.50 -3.37 -3.28
C GLN A 76 18.24 -4.06 -2.75
N PHE A 77 17.47 -3.37 -1.91
CA PHE A 77 16.24 -3.93 -1.36
C PHE A 77 15.21 -4.22 -2.45
N ILE A 78 14.90 -3.25 -3.33
CA ILE A 78 13.84 -3.43 -4.34
C ILE A 78 14.20 -4.53 -5.34
N THR A 79 15.46 -4.62 -5.77
CA THR A 79 15.90 -5.67 -6.69
C THR A 79 15.86 -7.06 -6.03
N GLN A 80 16.22 -7.15 -4.76
CA GLN A 80 16.11 -8.40 -3.99
C GLN A 80 14.63 -8.79 -3.79
N TYR A 81 13.77 -7.84 -3.45
CA TYR A 81 12.33 -8.06 -3.28
C TYR A 81 11.66 -8.57 -4.56
N GLU A 82 11.97 -7.97 -5.72
CA GLU A 82 11.46 -8.42 -7.01
C GLU A 82 11.99 -9.82 -7.42
N SER A 83 13.22 -10.15 -7.01
CA SER A 83 13.80 -11.47 -7.29
C SER A 83 13.17 -12.60 -6.46
N ALA A 84 12.58 -12.26 -5.30
CA ALA A 84 11.85 -13.20 -4.47
C ALA A 84 10.52 -13.54 -5.14
N THR A 85 10.39 -14.79 -5.61
CA THR A 85 9.26 -15.25 -6.43
C THR A 85 8.19 -16.00 -5.63
N GLY A 86 8.45 -16.32 -4.37
CA GLY A 86 7.51 -17.02 -3.48
C GLY A 86 7.18 -16.23 -2.22
N ALA A 87 5.94 -16.41 -1.74
CA ALA A 87 5.46 -15.80 -0.50
C ALA A 87 6.38 -16.12 0.70
N ASP A 88 6.94 -17.33 0.79
CA ASP A 88 7.87 -17.71 1.85
C ASP A 88 9.19 -16.92 1.81
N GLN A 89 9.77 -16.73 0.61
CA GLN A 89 11.00 -15.96 0.45
C GLN A 89 10.76 -14.48 0.78
N ARG A 90 9.61 -13.93 0.38
CA ARG A 90 9.20 -12.57 0.73
C ARG A 90 8.95 -12.44 2.23
N SER A 91 8.29 -13.40 2.85
CA SER A 91 8.10 -13.44 4.32
C SER A 91 9.42 -13.47 5.07
N GLN A 92 10.40 -14.28 4.63
CA GLN A 92 11.74 -14.29 5.23
C GLN A 92 12.45 -12.95 5.06
N LEU A 93 12.39 -12.37 3.85
CA LEU A 93 12.99 -11.08 3.56
C LEU A 93 12.39 -9.96 4.43
N LEU A 94 11.05 -9.93 4.56
CA LEU A 94 10.34 -8.95 5.39
C LEU A 94 10.56 -9.17 6.88
N GLY A 95 10.68 -10.42 7.33
CA GLY A 95 11.01 -10.74 8.73
C GLY A 95 12.40 -10.24 9.13
N GLN A 96 13.35 -10.24 8.20
CA GLN A 96 14.72 -9.77 8.45
C GLN A 96 14.90 -8.27 8.19
N TYR A 97 14.22 -7.73 7.18
CA TYR A 97 14.46 -6.38 6.64
C TYR A 97 13.19 -5.51 6.62
N GLY A 98 12.22 -5.75 7.50
CA GLY A 98 10.95 -5.03 7.52
C GLY A 98 11.11 -3.50 7.63
N GLU A 99 12.02 -3.01 8.47
CA GLU A 99 12.27 -1.55 8.55
C GLU A 99 12.79 -0.98 7.22
N GLN A 100 13.70 -1.69 6.55
CA GLN A 100 14.23 -1.30 5.24
C GLN A 100 13.14 -1.36 4.17
N CYS A 101 12.22 -2.31 4.25
CA CYS A 101 11.07 -2.41 3.36
C CYS A 101 10.21 -1.15 3.40
N ALA A 102 9.76 -0.76 4.60
CA ALA A 102 8.95 0.44 4.78
C ALA A 102 9.71 1.71 4.36
N HIS A 103 11.00 1.80 4.70
CA HIS A 103 11.86 2.90 4.26
C HIS A 103 11.93 3.00 2.74
N THR A 104 12.26 1.88 2.08
CA THR A 104 12.46 1.82 0.63
C THR A 104 11.19 2.22 -0.09
N PHE A 105 10.04 1.61 0.22
CA PHE A 105 8.78 1.98 -0.43
C PHE A 105 8.39 3.44 -0.19
N ASN A 106 8.58 3.97 1.01
CA ASN A 106 8.33 5.37 1.30
C ASN A 106 9.27 6.31 0.52
N SER A 107 10.57 5.99 0.46
CA SER A 107 11.59 6.74 -0.30
C SER A 107 11.26 6.75 -1.80
N LEU A 108 10.94 5.60 -2.37
CA LEU A 108 10.59 5.45 -3.79
C LEU A 108 9.35 6.28 -4.15
N LEU A 109 8.27 6.19 -3.36
CA LEU A 109 7.04 6.95 -3.59
C LEU A 109 7.22 8.45 -3.37
N GLY A 110 8.16 8.85 -2.50
CA GLY A 110 8.46 10.26 -2.21
C GLY A 110 9.35 10.93 -3.26
N HIS A 111 10.31 10.20 -3.84
CA HIS A 111 11.29 10.76 -4.77
C HIS A 111 10.92 10.54 -6.24
N ILE A 112 10.26 9.44 -6.59
CA ILE A 112 9.94 9.13 -7.98
C ILE A 112 8.65 9.82 -8.39
N SER A 113 8.73 10.66 -9.42
CA SER A 113 7.56 11.37 -9.97
C SER A 113 6.96 10.72 -11.22
N LYS A 114 7.56 9.66 -11.78
CA LYS A 114 7.04 9.00 -12.99
C LYS A 114 5.82 8.15 -12.64
N ASP A 115 4.62 8.51 -13.13
CA ASP A 115 3.36 7.86 -12.79
C ASP A 115 3.39 6.33 -12.98
N GLN A 116 3.89 5.88 -14.12
CA GLN A 116 4.02 4.45 -14.43
C GLN A 116 4.82 3.68 -13.35
N THR A 117 5.90 4.28 -12.86
CA THR A 117 6.75 3.66 -11.83
C THR A 117 6.04 3.65 -10.48
N ILE A 118 5.30 4.72 -10.17
CA ILE A 118 4.50 4.80 -8.95
C ILE A 118 3.39 3.75 -8.96
N GLN A 119 2.65 3.62 -10.06
CA GLN A 119 1.62 2.59 -10.23
C GLN A 119 2.20 1.19 -9.99
N TYR A 120 3.39 0.93 -10.55
CA TYR A 120 4.09 -0.33 -10.36
C TYR A 120 4.49 -0.57 -8.89
N ILE A 121 5.04 0.45 -8.20
CA ILE A 121 5.37 0.37 -6.78
C ILE A 121 4.10 0.09 -5.94
N LEU A 122 2.98 0.74 -6.26
CA LEU A 122 1.71 0.51 -5.57
C LEU A 122 1.21 -0.94 -5.79
N CYS A 123 1.37 -1.50 -6.98
CA CYS A 123 1.06 -2.92 -7.23
C CYS A 123 1.97 -3.87 -6.43
N LEU A 124 3.26 -3.55 -6.27
CA LEU A 124 4.16 -4.36 -5.43
C LEU A 124 3.74 -4.35 -3.97
N ILE A 125 3.33 -3.20 -3.45
CA ILE A 125 2.79 -3.08 -2.10
C ILE A 125 1.49 -3.91 -2.00
N ASP A 126 0.66 -3.90 -3.05
CA ASP A 126 -0.62 -4.65 -3.15
C ASP A 126 -0.42 -6.13 -3.01
N ASP A 127 0.44 -6.67 -3.85
CA ASP A 127 0.79 -8.07 -3.78
C ASP A 127 1.39 -8.43 -2.41
N MET A 128 2.19 -7.54 -1.82
CA MET A 128 2.79 -7.77 -0.50
C MET A 128 1.74 -7.95 0.61
N VAL A 129 0.72 -7.10 0.68
CA VAL A 129 -0.28 -7.17 1.76
C VAL A 129 -1.41 -8.14 1.43
N LEU A 130 -1.70 -8.38 0.14
CA LEU A 130 -2.61 -9.44 -0.28
C LEU A 130 -2.06 -10.83 0.07
N GLU A 131 -0.75 -11.03 0.00
CA GLU A 131 -0.09 -12.25 0.46
C GLU A 131 -0.27 -12.48 1.98
N ASP A 132 -0.15 -11.42 2.78
CA ASP A 132 -0.38 -11.46 4.23
C ASP A 132 -0.74 -10.08 4.77
N LYS A 133 -1.98 -9.94 5.24
CA LYS A 133 -2.54 -8.68 5.75
C LYS A 133 -1.78 -8.12 6.95
N SER A 134 -1.13 -8.97 7.74
CA SER A 134 -0.35 -8.54 8.91
C SER A 134 0.87 -7.70 8.52
N ARG A 135 1.34 -7.78 7.28
CA ARG A 135 2.50 -7.02 6.77
C ARG A 135 2.27 -5.51 6.74
N VAL A 136 1.03 -5.05 6.82
CA VAL A 136 0.74 -3.62 7.01
C VAL A 136 1.38 -3.06 8.29
N GLU A 137 1.57 -3.90 9.32
CA GLU A 137 2.21 -3.51 10.58
C GLU A 137 3.66 -3.04 10.38
N VAL A 138 4.34 -3.51 9.34
CA VAL A 138 5.72 -3.08 9.01
C VAL A 138 5.78 -1.56 8.77
N PHE A 139 4.78 -1.01 8.07
CA PHE A 139 4.69 0.44 7.83
C PHE A 139 4.26 1.21 9.07
N LYS A 140 3.39 0.63 9.91
CA LYS A 140 2.95 1.23 11.18
C LYS A 140 4.12 1.32 12.17
N GLU A 141 4.88 0.24 12.33
CA GLU A 141 6.08 0.20 13.18
C GLU A 141 7.14 1.20 12.71
N TYR A 142 7.39 1.27 11.41
CA TYR A 142 8.31 2.25 10.83
C TYR A 142 7.87 3.69 11.13
N SER A 143 6.58 3.99 10.95
CA SER A 143 6.03 5.34 11.22
C SER A 143 6.17 5.72 12.69
N LYS A 144 5.92 4.77 13.61
CA LYS A 144 6.10 4.96 15.06
C LYS A 144 7.56 5.24 15.41
N LYS A 145 8.50 4.47 14.86
CA LYS A 145 9.95 4.61 15.15
C LYS A 145 10.55 5.91 14.60
N LYS A 146 10.25 6.26 13.35
CA LYS A 146 10.84 7.44 12.69
C LYS A 146 10.11 8.75 12.99
N LYS A 147 8.96 8.70 13.68
CA LYS A 147 8.07 9.86 13.90
C LYS A 147 7.71 10.58 12.60
N GLN A 148 7.70 9.84 11.50
CA GLN A 148 7.37 10.33 10.18
C GLN A 148 6.16 9.53 9.70
N SER A 149 5.12 10.24 9.30
CA SER A 149 3.93 9.62 8.73
C SER A 149 4.27 9.14 7.33
N VAL A 150 4.43 7.83 7.16
CA VAL A 150 4.51 7.19 5.83
C VAL A 150 3.28 7.57 5.00
N TRP A 151 2.13 7.70 5.66
CA TRP A 151 0.86 8.10 5.06
C TRP A 151 0.93 9.47 4.39
N ASN A 152 1.79 10.40 4.82
CA ASN A 152 1.91 11.69 4.12
C ASN A 152 2.37 11.50 2.67
N THR A 153 3.27 10.55 2.42
CA THR A 153 3.71 10.19 1.06
C THR A 153 2.56 9.63 0.25
N PHE A 154 1.74 8.73 0.82
CA PHE A 154 0.55 8.17 0.18
C PHE A 154 -0.54 9.22 -0.07
N LEU A 155 -0.80 10.12 0.88
CA LEU A 155 -1.77 11.21 0.76
C LEU A 155 -1.39 12.19 -0.36
N ASN A 156 -0.09 12.42 -0.59
CA ASN A 156 0.38 13.20 -1.74
C ASN A 156 0.03 12.53 -3.09
N LEU A 157 -0.05 11.20 -3.13
CA LEU A 157 -0.45 10.45 -4.33
C LEU A 157 -1.94 10.57 -4.63
N LEU A 158 -2.80 10.73 -3.60
CA LEU A 158 -4.24 10.97 -3.77
C LEU A 158 -4.54 12.29 -4.51
N ASN A 159 -3.64 13.27 -4.43
CA ASN A 159 -3.79 14.55 -5.12
C ASN A 159 -3.40 14.49 -6.61
N ARG A 160 -2.90 13.36 -7.13
CA ARG A 160 -2.52 13.21 -8.54
C ARG A 160 -3.75 12.97 -9.42
N ASN A 161 -3.76 13.49 -10.64
CA ASN A 161 -4.81 13.27 -11.63
C ASN A 161 -4.72 11.88 -12.31
N ASP A 162 -4.54 10.83 -11.52
CA ASP A 162 -4.48 9.46 -12.02
C ASP A 162 -5.55 8.62 -11.31
N THR A 163 -6.63 8.32 -12.03
CA THR A 163 -7.76 7.54 -11.52
C THR A 163 -7.35 6.16 -11.04
N PHE A 164 -6.31 5.55 -11.62
CA PHE A 164 -5.82 4.24 -11.19
C PHE A 164 -5.08 4.33 -9.85
N ILE A 165 -4.18 5.31 -9.71
CA ILE A 165 -3.47 5.57 -8.44
C ILE A 165 -4.47 5.90 -7.33
N GLN A 166 -5.45 6.76 -7.59
CA GLN A 166 -6.48 7.11 -6.61
C GLN A 166 -7.29 5.88 -6.16
N ASN A 167 -7.70 5.02 -7.11
CA ASN A 167 -8.45 3.81 -6.78
C ASN A 167 -7.63 2.80 -5.99
N MET A 168 -6.37 2.58 -6.37
CA MET A 168 -5.47 1.69 -5.62
C MET A 168 -5.24 2.24 -4.20
N VAL A 169 -4.79 3.49 -4.05
CA VAL A 169 -4.51 4.11 -2.74
C VAL A 169 -5.76 4.16 -1.85
N SER A 170 -6.96 4.34 -2.40
CA SER A 170 -8.20 4.28 -1.62
C SER A 170 -8.53 2.87 -1.10
N HIS A 171 -8.14 1.82 -1.82
CA HIS A 171 -8.29 0.42 -1.35
C HIS A 171 -7.43 0.13 -0.11
N TRP A 172 -6.33 0.87 0.05
CA TRP A 172 -5.39 0.76 1.16
C TRP A 172 -5.80 1.49 2.42
N ASP A 173 -6.88 2.26 2.38
CA ASP A 173 -7.34 3.00 3.54
C ASP A 173 -7.76 2.00 4.63
N PRO A 174 -7.05 1.91 5.78
CA PRO A 174 -7.42 0.99 6.85
C PRO A 174 -8.72 1.39 7.55
N PHE A 175 -9.37 2.48 7.14
CA PHE A 175 -10.59 3.04 7.73
C PHE A 175 -11.87 2.76 6.91
N GLN A 176 -11.87 1.78 6.00
CA GLN A 176 -13.07 1.30 5.30
C GLN A 176 -13.63 0.00 5.88
#